data_AF-A0A930F049-F1
#
_entry.id   AF-A0A930F049-F1
#
_cell.length_a   1.000
_cell.length_b   1.000
_cell.length_c   1.000
_cell.angle_alpha   90.00
_cell.angle_beta   90.00
_cell.angle_gamma   90.00
#
_symmetry.space_group_name_H-M   'P 1'
#
loop_
_entity.id
_entity.type
_entity.pdbx_description
1 polymer ?
#
loop_
_entity_poly.entity_id
_entity_poly.type
_entity_poly.pdbx_seq_one_letter_code
_entity_poly.pdbx_strand_id
1 'polypeptide(L)'
;VLEIKPQYDATAKTTSTTNITYKGQAAKQTLTAYSAVKYGNPASAMTINVNEITTNLGSTGTEILSNRSVTAGTLLGTKSFTGNSIAVSINKTSDNTVLLTKEAGLRISLNSSYFQTKIANKSGATELSNESNFINYFKGLKISVQENDGYLINFAPDQVTMTMYYTYGDASDRKEGTYSFNLASPNVHLSQISYNRSTIFNNVMAGIDRTNGDPLLYMQGMGGPGAGIKIPENAIEALKTLRRDRRAAIVSAKIRLYTDTSIWNNSYTKPDNFLVKKEGETDFITDLKTMLYNNNFKLVTAYATNANPSYYDVNITKTVKDIVEQGQEAKDIILNIGSYLTNYNGALVSEDYNTNVYSPNRAVFVGTNFVSQYRPRLLVTYIVK
;
A
#
# COMPACT_ATOMS: atom_id res chain seq x y z
N VAL A 1 -21.43 -2.61 14.40
CA VAL A 1 -20.01 -3.00 14.55
C VAL A 1 -19.38 -2.90 13.18
N LEU A 2 -18.29 -2.12 13.05
CA LEU A 2 -17.44 -2.11 11.87
C LEU A 2 -16.35 -3.17 12.06
N GLU A 3 -16.08 -3.98 11.05
CA GLU A 3 -15.00 -4.95 11.04
C GLU A 3 -14.05 -4.68 9.86
N ILE A 4 -12.78 -4.48 10.19
CA ILE A 4 -11.67 -4.33 9.25
C ILE A 4 -10.83 -5.60 9.32
N LYS A 5 -10.26 -6.04 8.20
CA LYS A 5 -9.32 -7.17 8.15
C LYS A 5 -7.91 -6.67 7.79
N PRO A 6 -7.13 -6.21 8.78
CA PRO A 6 -5.71 -5.92 8.57
C PRO A 6 -4.99 -7.16 8.02
N GLN A 7 -4.05 -6.97 7.10
CA GLN A 7 -3.10 -8.02 6.75
C GLN A 7 -2.34 -8.44 8.02
N TYR A 8 -2.19 -9.74 8.22
CA TYR A 8 -1.52 -10.30 9.40
C TYR A 8 -0.61 -11.47 9.02
N ASP A 9 0.37 -11.76 9.86
CA ASP A 9 1.22 -12.95 9.76
C ASP A 9 0.49 -14.14 10.41
N ALA A 10 0.13 -15.15 9.61
CA ALA A 10 -0.57 -16.34 10.07
C ALA A 10 0.28 -17.22 11.02
N THR A 11 1.60 -17.04 11.01
CA THR A 11 2.55 -17.78 11.86
C THR A 11 2.78 -17.08 13.20
N ALA A 12 2.72 -15.75 13.24
CA ALA A 12 2.86 -14.96 14.46
C ALA A 12 1.52 -14.83 15.20
N LYS A 13 1.16 -15.87 15.98
CA LYS A 13 -0.10 -15.92 16.72
C LYS A 13 0.04 -16.33 18.18
N THR A 14 -0.85 -15.82 19.01
CA THR A 14 -1.05 -16.26 20.40
C THR A 14 -2.50 -16.64 20.61
N THR A 15 -2.74 -17.60 21.52
CA THR A 15 -4.08 -18.12 21.80
C THR A 15 -4.36 -18.06 23.29
N SER A 16 -5.58 -17.66 23.67
CA SER A 16 -6.08 -17.75 25.03
C SER A 16 -7.46 -18.41 25.04
N THR A 17 -7.75 -19.17 26.10
CA THR A 17 -9.02 -19.87 26.27
C THR A 17 -9.59 -19.57 27.66
N THR A 18 -10.88 -19.20 27.70
CA THR A 18 -11.58 -18.85 28.94
C THR A 18 -12.96 -19.52 28.97
N ASN A 19 -13.37 -20.02 30.14
CA ASN A 19 -14.73 -20.52 30.33
C ASN A 19 -15.71 -19.33 30.43
N ILE A 20 -16.81 -19.38 29.70
CA ILE A 20 -17.84 -18.34 29.64
C ILE A 20 -19.24 -18.98 29.63
N THR A 21 -20.27 -18.16 29.88
CA THR A 21 -21.65 -18.52 29.55
C THR A 21 -22.04 -17.81 28.27
N TYR A 22 -22.40 -18.55 27.22
CA TYR A 22 -22.82 -17.98 25.94
C TYR A 22 -24.25 -18.40 25.62
N LYS A 23 -25.16 -17.42 25.51
CA LYS A 23 -26.60 -17.66 25.29
C LYS A 23 -27.20 -18.71 26.25
N GLY A 24 -26.85 -18.61 27.54
CA GLY A 24 -27.32 -19.52 28.58
C GLY A 24 -26.61 -20.90 28.65
N GLN A 25 -25.64 -21.16 27.76
CA GLN A 25 -24.90 -22.42 27.71
C GLN A 25 -23.48 -22.25 28.27
N ALA A 26 -23.00 -23.23 29.05
CA ALA A 26 -21.59 -23.27 29.48
C ALA A 26 -20.68 -23.55 28.28
N ALA A 27 -19.75 -22.63 28.00
CA ALA A 27 -18.93 -22.64 26.80
C ALA A 27 -17.47 -22.27 27.09
N LYS A 28 -16.58 -22.63 26.17
CA LYS A 28 -15.19 -22.19 26.12
C LYS A 28 -15.03 -21.19 24.98
N GLN A 29 -14.57 -19.99 25.31
CA GLN A 29 -14.16 -19.01 24.33
C GLN A 29 -12.66 -19.13 24.10
N THR A 30 -12.27 -19.30 22.84
CA THR A 30 -10.88 -19.23 22.38
C THR A 30 -10.68 -17.99 21.54
N LEU A 31 -9.72 -17.15 21.94
CA LEU A 31 -9.28 -15.99 21.18
C LEU A 31 -7.93 -16.31 20.56
N THR A 32 -7.79 -16.16 19.25
CA THR A 32 -6.50 -16.25 18.56
C THR A 32 -6.12 -14.89 18.01
N ALA A 33 -5.04 -14.32 18.54
CA ALA A 33 -4.50 -13.03 18.13
C ALA A 33 -3.40 -13.24 17.10
N TYR A 34 -3.60 -12.72 15.89
CA TYR A 34 -2.60 -12.69 14.82
C TYR A 34 -1.96 -11.31 14.74
N SER A 35 -0.64 -11.23 14.73
CA SER A 35 0.06 -9.96 14.60
C SER A 35 -0.13 -9.36 13.21
N ALA A 36 -0.65 -8.12 13.16
CA ALA A 36 -0.81 -7.39 11.91
C ALA A 36 0.56 -7.08 11.30
N VAL A 37 0.62 -7.06 9.98
CA VAL A 37 1.79 -6.55 9.25
C VAL A 37 1.81 -5.03 9.42
N LYS A 38 2.90 -4.52 9.98
CA LYS A 38 3.08 -3.11 10.31
C LYS A 38 4.27 -2.54 9.53
N TYR A 39 4.17 -1.27 9.18
CA TYR A 39 5.29 -0.50 8.64
C TYR A 39 5.44 0.84 9.36
N GLY A 40 6.64 1.20 9.83
CA GLY A 40 6.88 2.41 10.62
C GLY A 40 7.28 2.08 12.05
N ASN A 41 6.74 2.78 13.04
CA ASN A 41 7.04 2.57 14.46
C ASN A 41 6.00 1.64 15.12
N PRO A 42 6.22 0.30 15.19
CA PRO A 42 5.21 -0.65 15.67
C PRO A 42 4.94 -0.57 17.18
N ALA A 43 5.76 0.16 17.94
CA ALA A 43 5.63 0.35 19.38
C ALA A 43 4.67 1.49 19.74
N SER A 44 4.40 2.42 18.81
CA SER A 44 3.44 3.49 19.01
C SER A 44 2.02 2.96 19.17
N ALA A 45 1.19 3.68 19.91
CA ALA A 45 -0.25 3.43 19.94
C ALA A 45 -0.88 3.77 18.58
N MET A 46 -1.99 3.08 18.26
CA MET A 46 -2.86 3.44 17.15
C MET A 46 -4.30 3.48 17.65
N THR A 47 -4.91 4.66 17.62
CA THR A 47 -6.31 4.86 17.97
C THR A 47 -7.09 5.17 16.70
N ILE A 48 -7.98 4.24 16.33
CA ILE A 48 -8.80 4.34 15.13
C ILE A 48 -10.11 5.03 15.47
N ASN A 49 -10.42 6.10 14.75
CA ASN A 49 -11.70 6.77 14.76
C ASN A 49 -12.50 6.39 13.51
N VAL A 50 -13.81 6.23 13.70
CA VAL A 50 -14.77 6.03 12.64
C VAL A 50 -15.76 7.18 12.68
N ASN A 51 -15.82 7.98 11.63
CA ASN A 51 -16.77 9.08 11.49
C ASN A 51 -17.72 8.79 10.32
N GLU A 52 -18.96 9.27 10.39
CA GLU A 52 -19.75 9.44 9.17
C GLU A 52 -19.16 10.58 8.33
N ILE A 53 -19.17 10.49 7.01
CA ILE A 53 -18.78 11.61 6.15
C ILE A 53 -20.00 12.43 5.70
N THR A 54 -19.79 13.72 5.51
CA THR A 54 -20.81 14.62 4.93
C THR A 54 -20.57 14.90 3.44
N THR A 55 -19.37 14.59 2.96
CA THR A 55 -18.95 14.70 1.57
C THR A 55 -19.51 13.53 0.74
N ASN A 56 -20.15 13.82 -0.38
CA ASN A 56 -20.49 12.79 -1.38
C ASN A 56 -19.21 12.41 -2.15
N LEU A 57 -18.87 11.13 -2.22
CA LEU A 57 -17.68 10.64 -2.92
C LEU A 57 -17.90 10.42 -4.43
N GLY A 58 -19.14 10.53 -4.91
CA GLY A 58 -19.51 10.27 -6.29
C GLY A 58 -19.85 8.80 -6.53
N SER A 59 -19.69 8.35 -7.77
CA SER A 59 -20.02 6.99 -8.20
C SER A 59 -18.76 6.18 -8.44
N THR A 60 -18.86 4.85 -8.28
CA THR A 60 -17.77 3.92 -8.62
C THR A 60 -17.32 4.11 -10.06
N GLY A 61 -16.00 4.06 -10.30
CA GLY A 61 -15.40 4.26 -11.62
C GLY A 61 -15.19 5.72 -12.01
N THR A 62 -15.69 6.68 -11.23
CA THR A 62 -15.29 8.10 -11.40
C THR A 62 -13.88 8.27 -10.83
N GLU A 63 -13.02 8.97 -11.57
CA GLU A 63 -11.68 9.30 -11.08
C GLU A 63 -11.77 10.20 -9.84
N ILE A 64 -11.01 9.83 -8.81
CA ILE A 64 -10.89 10.62 -7.58
C ILE A 64 -9.42 10.73 -7.22
N LEU A 65 -8.95 11.98 -7.10
CA LEU A 65 -7.59 12.28 -6.71
C LEU A 65 -7.44 12.24 -5.19
N SER A 66 -6.25 11.83 -4.72
CA SER A 66 -5.92 11.69 -3.29
C SER A 66 -5.95 13.01 -2.51
N ASN A 67 -5.86 14.15 -3.20
CA ASN A 67 -5.98 15.49 -2.64
C ASN A 67 -7.43 15.97 -2.47
N ARG A 68 -8.44 15.18 -2.87
CA ARG A 68 -9.86 15.50 -2.61
C ARG A 68 -10.05 15.71 -1.12
N SER A 69 -10.73 16.77 -0.71
CA SER A 69 -11.08 16.96 0.71
C SER A 69 -12.31 16.12 1.09
N VAL A 70 -12.24 15.41 2.22
CA VAL A 70 -13.35 14.62 2.78
C VAL A 70 -13.62 15.07 4.22
N THR A 71 -14.78 15.70 4.39
CA THR A 71 -15.23 16.25 5.67
C THR A 71 -15.77 15.13 6.55
N ALA A 72 -15.13 14.96 7.70
CA ALA A 72 -15.65 14.12 8.76
C ALA A 72 -16.83 14.82 9.43
N GLY A 73 -17.93 14.10 9.59
CA GLY A 73 -19.06 14.46 10.43
C GLY A 73 -18.95 13.77 11.78
N THR A 74 -20.10 13.30 12.28
CA THR A 74 -20.26 12.69 13.60
C THR A 74 -19.28 11.55 13.84
N LEU A 75 -18.62 11.55 15.01
CA LEU A 75 -17.82 10.41 15.48
C LEU A 75 -18.76 9.27 15.86
N LEU A 76 -18.63 8.15 15.15
CA LEU A 76 -19.44 6.95 15.34
C LEU A 76 -18.78 5.94 16.25
N GLY A 77 -17.45 5.87 16.29
CA GLY A 77 -16.75 4.92 17.15
C GLY A 77 -15.27 5.24 17.26
N THR A 78 -14.66 4.75 18.33
CA THR A 78 -13.22 4.83 18.55
C THR A 78 -12.71 3.50 19.11
N LYS A 79 -11.50 3.10 18.72
CA LYS A 79 -10.86 1.89 19.23
C LYS A 79 -9.35 2.02 19.24
N SER A 80 -8.73 1.74 20.38
CA SER A 80 -7.30 1.46 20.46
C SER A 80 -6.99 0.12 19.80
N PHE A 81 -6.07 0.13 18.85
CA PHE A 81 -5.60 -1.03 18.12
C PHE A 81 -4.24 -1.46 18.66
N THR A 82 -4.20 -2.65 19.28
CA THR A 82 -3.00 -3.23 19.89
C THR A 82 -2.06 -3.87 18.87
N GLY A 83 -2.38 -3.80 17.58
CA GLY A 83 -1.60 -4.42 16.51
C GLY A 83 -1.96 -5.87 16.21
N ASN A 84 -3.05 -6.41 16.78
CA ASN A 84 -3.47 -7.78 16.56
C ASN A 84 -4.88 -7.87 15.94
N SER A 85 -5.03 -8.72 14.93
CA SER A 85 -6.32 -9.17 14.40
C SER A 85 -6.80 -10.38 15.22
N ILE A 86 -8.03 -10.33 15.74
CA ILE A 86 -8.52 -11.36 16.68
C ILE A 86 -9.56 -12.25 16.01
N ALA A 87 -9.28 -13.55 15.95
CA ALA A 87 -10.26 -14.59 15.64
C ALA A 87 -10.93 -15.09 16.93
N VAL A 88 -12.19 -15.47 16.85
CA VAL A 88 -12.99 -15.92 18.00
C VAL A 88 -13.64 -17.26 17.67
N SER A 89 -13.46 -18.25 18.55
CA SER A 89 -14.22 -19.49 18.54
C SER A 89 -14.90 -19.67 19.89
N ILE A 90 -16.20 -19.95 19.92
CA ILE A 90 -16.92 -20.32 21.13
C ILE A 90 -17.49 -21.71 20.91
N ASN A 91 -17.15 -22.64 21.79
CA ASN A 91 -17.56 -24.04 21.72
C ASN A 91 -18.23 -24.45 23.03
N LYS A 92 -19.23 -25.34 22.99
CA LYS A 92 -19.81 -25.92 24.21
C LYS A 92 -18.75 -26.64 25.04
N THR A 93 -18.84 -26.52 26.36
CA THR A 93 -17.91 -27.23 27.26
C THR A 93 -18.16 -28.74 27.29
N SER A 94 -19.41 -29.17 27.08
CA SER A 94 -19.83 -30.56 27.18
C SER A 94 -19.33 -31.45 26.05
N ASP A 95 -19.38 -30.96 24.82
CA ASP A 95 -19.17 -31.77 23.60
C ASP A 95 -18.34 -31.06 22.51
N ASN A 96 -17.80 -29.87 22.80
CA ASN A 96 -17.04 -29.02 21.87
C ASN A 96 -17.81 -28.55 20.61
N THR A 97 -19.15 -28.67 20.56
CA THR A 97 -19.95 -28.13 19.46
C THR A 97 -19.69 -26.64 19.28
N VAL A 98 -19.44 -26.20 18.04
CA VAL A 98 -19.22 -24.78 17.71
C VAL A 98 -20.53 -24.00 17.89
N LEU A 99 -20.49 -22.97 18.74
CA LEU A 99 -21.59 -22.02 18.98
C LEU A 99 -21.40 -20.71 18.22
N LEU A 100 -20.14 -20.31 17.99
CA LEU A 100 -19.79 -19.11 17.23
C LEU A 100 -18.38 -19.26 16.68
N THR A 101 -18.19 -18.87 15.42
CA THR A 101 -16.88 -18.67 14.82
C THR A 101 -16.84 -17.30 14.15
N LYS A 102 -15.76 -16.56 14.40
CA LYS A 102 -15.46 -15.31 13.71
C LYS A 102 -14.00 -15.31 13.28
N GLU A 103 -13.78 -14.97 12.02
CA GLU A 103 -12.45 -14.84 11.42
C GLU A 103 -11.60 -13.76 12.12
N ALA A 104 -10.29 -13.77 11.86
CA ALA A 104 -9.40 -12.76 12.39
C ALA A 104 -9.76 -11.37 11.84
N GLY A 105 -10.03 -10.42 12.73
CA GLY A 105 -10.40 -9.06 12.34
C GLY A 105 -10.35 -8.05 13.49
N LEU A 106 -10.32 -6.77 13.11
CA LEU A 106 -10.43 -5.63 14.00
C LEU A 106 -11.86 -5.13 14.05
N ARG A 107 -12.54 -5.38 15.17
CA ARG A 107 -13.95 -5.03 15.37
C ARG A 107 -14.12 -3.78 16.22
N ILE A 108 -14.74 -2.74 15.67
CA ILE A 108 -14.98 -1.44 16.30
C ILE A 108 -16.48 -1.32 16.58
N SER A 109 -16.84 -1.16 17.85
CA SER A 109 -18.21 -0.83 18.24
C SER A 109 -18.54 0.59 17.80
N LEU A 110 -19.67 0.74 17.11
CA LEU A 110 -20.18 2.05 16.71
C LEU A 110 -21.32 2.45 17.65
N ASN A 111 -21.61 3.75 17.72
CA ASN A 111 -22.59 4.36 18.62
C ASN A 111 -24.00 3.82 18.33
N SER A 112 -24.51 2.98 19.21
CA SER A 112 -25.82 2.36 19.07
C SER A 112 -26.96 3.37 19.05
N SER A 113 -26.90 4.42 19.87
CA SER A 113 -27.92 5.47 19.93
C SER A 113 -27.98 6.28 18.63
N TYR A 114 -26.83 6.49 17.99
CA TYR A 114 -26.75 7.13 16.68
C TYR A 114 -27.51 6.31 15.63
N PHE A 115 -27.20 5.01 15.50
CA PHE A 115 -27.86 4.14 14.53
C PHE A 115 -29.33 3.84 14.89
N GLN A 116 -29.69 3.85 16.17
CA GLN A 116 -31.09 3.80 16.59
C GLN A 116 -31.85 5.00 16.02
N THR A 117 -31.32 6.20 16.18
CA THR A 117 -31.99 7.43 15.73
C THR A 117 -31.98 7.58 14.21
N LYS A 118 -30.82 7.32 13.60
CA LYS A 118 -30.55 7.53 12.18
C LYS A 118 -31.21 6.44 11.31
N ILE A 119 -31.23 5.19 11.75
CA ILE A 119 -31.71 4.06 10.95
C ILE A 119 -32.99 3.46 11.53
N ALA A 120 -32.96 2.92 12.74
CA ALA A 120 -34.07 2.14 13.27
C ALA A 120 -35.37 2.97 13.46
N ASN A 121 -35.25 4.18 14.00
CA ASN A 121 -36.38 5.11 14.19
C ASN A 121 -36.88 5.72 12.87
N LYS A 122 -36.15 5.55 11.76
CA LYS A 122 -36.49 6.05 10.42
C LYS A 122 -37.14 4.97 9.55
N SER A 123 -37.61 3.88 10.15
CA SER A 123 -38.36 2.85 9.45
C SER A 123 -39.55 3.45 8.69
N GLY A 124 -39.64 3.17 7.38
CA GLY A 124 -40.67 3.70 6.50
C GLY A 124 -40.48 5.16 6.04
N ALA A 125 -39.42 5.84 6.50
CA ALA A 125 -39.14 7.21 6.09
C ALA A 125 -38.58 7.27 4.65
N THR A 126 -38.82 8.39 3.96
CA THR A 126 -38.40 8.60 2.56
C THR A 126 -36.90 8.43 2.37
N GLU A 127 -36.09 8.81 3.35
CA GLU A 127 -34.63 8.68 3.32
C GLU A 127 -34.16 7.21 3.23
N LEU A 128 -34.97 6.25 3.68
CA LEU A 128 -34.68 4.81 3.63
C LEU A 128 -35.46 4.06 2.53
N SER A 129 -36.24 4.78 1.72
CA SER A 129 -37.19 4.16 0.77
C SER A 129 -36.52 3.50 -0.44
N ASN A 130 -35.33 3.95 -0.82
CA ASN A 130 -34.54 3.40 -1.93
C ASN A 130 -33.05 3.75 -1.77
N GLU A 131 -32.22 3.15 -2.62
CA GLU A 131 -30.76 3.29 -2.61
C GLU A 131 -30.31 4.76 -2.78
N SER A 132 -30.82 5.48 -3.78
CA SER A 132 -30.43 6.86 -4.04
C SER A 132 -30.72 7.79 -2.87
N ASN A 133 -31.88 7.63 -2.23
CA ASN A 133 -32.25 8.38 -1.03
C ASN A 133 -31.33 8.01 0.15
N PHE A 134 -31.02 6.73 0.31
CA PHE A 134 -30.14 6.26 1.37
C PHE A 134 -28.71 6.78 1.22
N ILE A 135 -28.12 6.72 0.03
CA ILE A 135 -26.75 7.23 -0.24
C ILE A 135 -26.66 8.74 0.05
N ASN A 136 -27.71 9.50 -0.27
CA ASN A 136 -27.78 10.93 0.07
C ASN A 136 -27.90 11.18 1.58
N TYR A 137 -28.54 10.27 2.30
CA TYR A 137 -28.80 10.35 3.74
C TYR A 137 -27.62 9.88 4.62
N PHE A 138 -26.93 8.83 4.19
CA PHE A 138 -25.76 8.23 4.82
C PHE A 138 -24.65 8.07 3.77
N LYS A 139 -23.76 9.06 3.69
CA LYS A 139 -22.81 9.20 2.58
C LYS A 139 -21.56 8.31 2.71
N GLY A 140 -21.38 7.65 3.84
CA GLY A 140 -20.30 6.70 4.07
C GLY A 140 -19.52 6.96 5.35
N LEU A 141 -18.35 6.35 5.42
CA LEU A 141 -17.50 6.32 6.61
C LEU A 141 -16.10 6.87 6.29
N LYS A 142 -15.52 7.59 7.26
CA LYS A 142 -14.10 7.91 7.29
C LYS A 142 -13.47 7.12 8.42
N ILE A 143 -12.46 6.35 8.09
CA ILE A 143 -11.60 5.64 9.05
C ILE A 143 -10.30 6.43 9.13
N SER A 144 -9.96 6.93 10.31
CA SER A 144 -8.73 7.71 10.52
C SER A 144 -8.03 7.31 11.81
N VAL A 145 -6.76 7.69 11.93
CA VAL A 145 -5.96 7.51 13.15
C VAL A 145 -5.78 8.84 13.87
N GLN A 146 -5.60 8.81 15.19
CA GLN A 146 -5.36 10.02 15.99
C GLN A 146 -3.89 10.41 16.04
N GLU A 147 -3.01 9.42 16.07
CA GLU A 147 -1.57 9.59 16.23
C GLU A 147 -0.88 9.95 14.90
N ASN A 148 0.23 10.69 15.00
CA ASN A 148 0.98 11.25 13.87
C ASN A 148 2.35 10.62 13.63
N ASP A 149 2.87 9.82 14.57
CA ASP A 149 4.16 9.11 14.47
C ASP A 149 4.02 7.64 14.89
N GLY A 150 3.20 6.93 14.13
CA GLY A 150 2.84 5.54 14.38
C GLY A 150 3.38 4.56 13.35
N TYR A 151 2.55 3.59 13.05
CA TYR A 151 2.76 2.62 11.98
C TYR A 151 1.57 2.60 11.03
N LEU A 152 1.80 2.06 9.85
CA LEU A 152 0.80 1.80 8.83
C LEU A 152 0.41 0.33 8.87
N ILE A 153 -0.85 0.06 8.56
CA ILE A 153 -1.39 -1.28 8.27
C ILE A 153 -2.05 -1.24 6.89
N ASN A 154 -2.07 -2.39 6.23
CA ASN A 154 -2.80 -2.56 4.98
C ASN A 154 -4.03 -3.44 5.20
N PHE A 155 -5.10 -3.18 4.46
CA PHE A 155 -6.29 -4.01 4.41
C PHE A 155 -7.01 -3.82 3.08
N ALA A 156 -7.74 -4.84 2.63
CA ALA A 156 -8.58 -4.72 1.44
C ALA A 156 -9.87 -3.96 1.79
N PRO A 157 -10.17 -2.81 1.15
CA PRO A 157 -11.40 -2.06 1.40
C PRO A 157 -12.66 -2.91 1.19
N ASP A 158 -12.66 -3.79 0.17
CA ASP A 158 -13.75 -4.71 -0.13
C ASP A 158 -14.06 -5.74 0.96
N GLN A 159 -13.13 -5.95 1.89
CA GLN A 159 -13.31 -6.87 3.02
C GLN A 159 -13.79 -6.18 4.30
N VAL A 160 -13.98 -4.86 4.27
CA VAL A 160 -14.57 -4.12 5.39
C VAL A 160 -16.06 -4.42 5.43
N THR A 161 -16.56 -4.77 6.62
CA THR A 161 -17.99 -5.06 6.82
C THR A 161 -18.55 -4.22 7.95
N MET A 162 -19.83 -3.89 7.86
CA MET A 162 -20.54 -3.24 8.95
C MET A 162 -21.85 -3.97 9.21
N THR A 163 -22.05 -4.42 10.45
CA THR A 163 -23.26 -5.12 10.87
C THR A 163 -23.90 -4.39 12.04
N MET A 164 -25.18 -4.06 11.91
CA MET A 164 -26.03 -3.63 13.00
C MET A 164 -26.70 -4.85 13.62
N TYR A 165 -26.56 -4.98 14.93
CA TYR A 165 -27.27 -5.96 15.74
C TYR A 165 -28.38 -5.21 16.46
N TYR A 166 -29.61 -5.68 16.38
CA TYR A 166 -30.77 -5.01 16.96
C TYR A 166 -31.75 -6.01 17.53
N THR A 167 -32.71 -5.52 18.31
CA THR A 167 -33.81 -6.32 18.83
C THR A 167 -35.15 -5.68 18.49
N TYR A 168 -36.16 -6.49 18.16
CA TYR A 168 -37.48 -6.02 17.72
C TYR A 168 -38.61 -6.89 18.29
N GLY A 169 -39.85 -6.42 18.17
CA GLY A 169 -41.02 -7.06 18.79
C GLY A 169 -41.28 -6.57 20.22
N ASP A 170 -42.32 -7.14 20.84
CA ASP A 170 -42.77 -6.76 22.18
C ASP A 170 -41.75 -7.15 23.26
N ALA A 171 -41.86 -6.54 24.44
CA ALA A 171 -40.96 -6.85 25.55
C ALA A 171 -41.04 -8.33 26.00
N SER A 172 -42.21 -8.97 25.87
CA SER A 172 -42.44 -10.37 26.20
C SER A 172 -41.98 -11.37 25.12
N ASP A 173 -41.76 -10.93 23.88
CA ASP A 173 -41.31 -11.75 22.74
C ASP A 173 -40.23 -10.99 21.94
N ARG A 174 -39.20 -10.52 22.65
CA ARG A 174 -38.13 -9.73 22.05
C ARG A 174 -37.24 -10.62 21.18
N LYS A 175 -37.20 -10.33 19.89
CA LYS A 175 -36.41 -11.07 18.88
C LYS A 175 -35.10 -10.37 18.59
N GLU A 176 -34.05 -11.15 18.35
CA GLU A 176 -32.76 -10.66 17.85
C GLU A 176 -32.79 -10.57 16.32
N GLY A 177 -32.14 -9.54 15.77
CA GLY A 177 -32.00 -9.35 14.33
C GLY A 177 -30.64 -8.76 13.98
N THR A 178 -30.24 -8.93 12.72
CA THR A 178 -29.02 -8.36 12.17
C THR A 178 -29.27 -7.74 10.82
N TYR A 179 -28.64 -6.60 10.56
CA TYR A 179 -28.63 -5.96 9.25
C TYR A 179 -27.17 -5.69 8.84
N SER A 180 -26.80 -6.18 7.67
CA SER A 180 -25.45 -5.99 7.12
C SER A 180 -25.48 -4.87 6.07
N PHE A 181 -24.64 -3.87 6.27
CA PHE A 181 -24.42 -2.82 5.28
C PHE A 181 -23.35 -3.29 4.30
N ASN A 182 -23.62 -3.16 3.01
CA ASN A 182 -22.65 -3.45 1.97
C ASN A 182 -21.67 -2.28 1.85
N LEU A 183 -20.40 -2.49 2.26
CA LEU A 183 -19.31 -1.53 2.11
C LEU A 183 -18.28 -1.94 1.04
N ALA A 184 -18.54 -3.03 0.32
CA ALA A 184 -17.62 -3.61 -0.66
C ALA A 184 -17.68 -2.87 -2.01
N SER A 185 -17.28 -3.56 -3.08
CA SER A 185 -17.02 -3.02 -4.43
C SER A 185 -18.11 -2.15 -5.08
N PRO A 186 -19.42 -2.25 -4.73
CA PRO A 186 -20.40 -1.30 -5.25
C PRO A 186 -20.25 0.13 -4.70
N ASN A 187 -19.35 0.36 -3.73
CA ASN A 187 -19.13 1.66 -3.11
C ASN A 187 -17.82 2.29 -3.55
N VAL A 188 -17.76 3.62 -3.48
CA VAL A 188 -16.52 4.37 -3.70
C VAL A 188 -15.59 4.22 -2.51
N HIS A 189 -14.34 3.82 -2.75
CA HIS A 189 -13.27 3.81 -1.75
C HIS A 189 -12.24 4.88 -2.09
N LEU A 190 -11.83 5.64 -1.08
CA LEU A 190 -10.80 6.66 -1.20
C LEU A 190 -9.80 6.51 -0.07
N SER A 191 -8.52 6.39 -0.43
CA SER A 191 -7.41 6.53 0.52
C SER A 191 -6.83 7.93 0.42
N GLN A 192 -6.73 8.62 1.56
CA GLN A 192 -6.15 9.95 1.66
C GLN A 192 -4.86 9.88 2.46
N ILE A 193 -3.77 10.30 1.85
CA ILE A 193 -2.44 10.33 2.47
C ILE A 193 -1.97 11.77 2.43
N SER A 194 -1.68 12.32 3.60
CA SER A 194 -1.18 13.69 3.74
C SER A 194 0.23 13.67 4.32
N TYR A 195 1.08 14.55 3.80
CA TYR A 195 2.46 14.68 4.23
C TYR A 195 2.70 16.02 4.89
N ASN A 196 3.22 16.01 6.10
CA ASN A 196 3.90 17.16 6.66
C ASN A 196 5.39 17.05 6.32
N ARG A 197 5.82 17.69 5.24
CA ARG A 197 7.20 17.64 4.75
C ARG A 197 8.07 18.63 5.53
N SER A 198 9.24 18.18 6.00
CA SER A 198 10.18 19.04 6.71
C SER A 198 10.84 20.06 5.76
N THR A 199 11.39 21.14 6.32
CA THR A 199 12.21 22.10 5.57
C THR A 199 13.39 21.42 4.88
N ILE A 200 14.01 20.42 5.52
CA ILE A 200 15.11 19.64 4.93
C ILE A 200 14.65 18.98 3.62
N PHE A 201 13.49 18.31 3.65
CA PHE A 201 12.92 17.70 2.45
C PHE A 201 12.69 18.73 1.35
N ASN A 202 12.04 19.86 1.68
CA ASN A 202 11.72 20.90 0.70
C ASN A 202 12.98 21.49 0.07
N ASN A 203 14.05 21.71 0.85
CA ASN A 203 15.33 22.20 0.36
C ASN A 203 15.99 21.22 -0.61
N VAL A 204 15.97 19.91 -0.29
CA VAL A 204 16.50 18.87 -1.19
C VAL A 204 15.72 18.84 -2.50
N MET A 205 14.39 18.87 -2.44
CA MET A 205 13.55 18.84 -3.65
C MET A 205 13.70 20.11 -4.51
N ALA A 206 13.96 21.28 -3.89
CA ALA A 206 14.22 22.52 -4.61
C ALA A 206 15.62 22.59 -5.24
N GLY A 207 16.56 21.80 -4.73
CA GLY A 207 17.98 21.83 -5.10
C GLY A 207 18.46 20.65 -5.97
N ILE A 208 17.57 19.97 -6.69
CA ILE A 208 17.91 18.81 -7.53
C ILE A 208 18.96 19.21 -8.58
N ASP A 209 20.15 18.61 -8.50
CA ASP A 209 21.26 18.87 -9.44
C ASP A 209 21.21 17.87 -10.61
N ARG A 210 20.60 18.28 -11.73
CA ARG A 210 20.56 17.45 -12.96
C ARG A 210 21.89 17.38 -13.72
N THR A 211 22.89 18.16 -13.34
CA THR A 211 24.18 18.27 -14.04
C THR A 211 25.21 17.34 -13.41
N ASN A 212 25.45 17.47 -12.11
CA ASN A 212 26.42 16.64 -11.37
C ASN A 212 25.74 15.47 -10.63
N GLY A 213 24.41 15.50 -10.54
CA GLY A 213 23.60 14.59 -9.75
C GLY A 213 23.61 14.92 -8.27
N ASP A 214 22.63 14.39 -7.55
CA ASP A 214 22.48 14.62 -6.13
C ASP A 214 23.42 13.72 -5.30
N PRO A 215 23.80 14.12 -4.07
CA PRO A 215 24.58 13.27 -3.17
C PRO A 215 23.74 12.13 -2.58
N LEU A 216 22.43 12.32 -2.44
CA LEU A 216 21.48 11.36 -1.88
C LEU A 216 20.19 11.36 -2.71
N LEU A 217 19.60 10.19 -2.89
CA LEU A 217 18.33 10.02 -3.58
C LEU A 217 17.27 9.58 -2.56
N TYR A 218 16.28 10.43 -2.33
CA TYR A 218 15.16 10.16 -1.43
C TYR A 218 14.01 9.56 -2.23
N MET A 219 13.72 8.28 -2.02
CA MET A 219 12.59 7.62 -2.70
C MET A 219 11.55 7.17 -1.67
N GLN A 220 10.28 7.40 -2.01
CA GLN A 220 9.16 7.06 -1.13
C GLN A 220 7.93 6.67 -1.94
N GLY A 221 7.26 5.58 -1.55
CA GLY A 221 5.92 5.27 -2.04
C GLY A 221 4.86 6.21 -1.46
N MET A 222 3.60 5.81 -1.60
CA MET A 222 2.39 6.53 -1.19
C MET A 222 2.22 7.91 -1.86
N GLY A 223 2.82 8.12 -3.04
CA GLY A 223 2.84 9.43 -3.71
C GLY A 223 3.98 10.34 -3.26
N GLY A 224 5.05 9.79 -2.68
CA GLY A 224 6.30 10.51 -2.42
C GLY A 224 7.22 10.60 -3.64
N PRO A 225 8.42 11.20 -3.49
CA PRO A 225 9.35 11.38 -4.61
C PRO A 225 9.95 10.05 -5.10
N GLY A 226 10.37 10.07 -6.37
CA GLY A 226 11.26 9.09 -6.97
C GLY A 226 12.65 9.65 -7.25
N ALA A 227 13.43 8.94 -8.04
CA ALA A 227 14.74 9.37 -8.51
C ALA A 227 14.81 9.39 -10.04
N GLY A 228 15.46 10.41 -10.59
CA GLY A 228 15.86 10.45 -12.00
C GLY A 228 17.30 9.96 -12.15
N ILE A 229 17.54 9.10 -13.15
CA ILE A 229 18.85 8.55 -13.47
C ILE A 229 19.20 8.90 -14.91
N LYS A 230 20.19 9.76 -15.08
CA LYS A 230 20.76 10.11 -16.39
C LYS A 230 21.97 9.23 -16.69
N ILE A 231 22.03 8.67 -17.90
CA ILE A 231 23.25 8.05 -18.42
C ILE A 231 24.09 9.17 -19.07
N PRO A 232 25.32 9.43 -18.60
CA PRO A 232 26.15 10.50 -19.17
C PRO A 232 26.43 10.31 -20.66
N GLU A 233 26.41 11.41 -21.42
CA GLU A 233 26.62 11.39 -22.88
C GLU A 233 27.98 10.80 -23.26
N ASN A 234 29.04 11.11 -22.50
CA ASN A 234 30.36 10.53 -22.69
C ASN A 234 30.39 9.01 -22.50
N ALA A 235 29.56 8.46 -21.59
CA ALA A 235 29.43 7.02 -21.41
C ALA A 235 28.71 6.37 -22.61
N ILE A 236 27.69 7.04 -23.17
CA ILE A 236 26.99 6.59 -24.37
C ILE A 236 27.95 6.58 -25.57
N GLU A 237 28.72 7.66 -25.78
CA GLU A 237 29.69 7.75 -26.85
C GLU A 237 30.82 6.73 -26.72
N ALA A 238 31.25 6.42 -25.49
CA ALA A 238 32.19 5.33 -25.24
C ALA A 238 31.62 3.96 -25.67
N LEU A 239 30.33 3.69 -25.40
CA LEU A 239 29.67 2.45 -25.84
C LEU A 239 29.50 2.39 -27.36
N LYS A 240 29.15 3.50 -28.01
CA LYS A 240 29.08 3.59 -29.48
C LYS A 240 30.45 3.36 -30.13
N THR A 241 31.50 3.97 -29.58
CA THR A 241 32.88 3.79 -30.02
C THR A 241 33.33 2.34 -29.87
N LEU A 242 33.04 1.71 -28.72
CA LEU A 242 33.34 0.30 -28.47
C LEU A 242 32.68 -0.62 -29.51
N ARG A 243 31.42 -0.35 -29.87
CA ARG A 243 30.72 -1.07 -30.93
C ARG A 243 31.36 -0.84 -32.31
N ARG A 244 31.61 0.42 -32.68
CA ARG A 244 32.16 0.78 -34.00
C ARG A 244 33.54 0.18 -34.22
N ASP A 245 34.44 0.34 -33.24
CA ASP A 245 35.87 0.08 -33.42
C ASP A 245 36.24 -1.36 -33.06
N ARG A 246 35.56 -1.95 -32.08
CA ARG A 246 35.83 -3.32 -31.61
C ARG A 246 34.75 -4.31 -31.96
N ARG A 247 33.73 -3.92 -32.73
CA ARG A 247 32.57 -4.78 -33.07
C ARG A 247 31.93 -5.39 -31.82
N ALA A 248 31.95 -4.65 -30.70
CA ALA A 248 31.42 -5.14 -29.46
C ALA A 248 29.90 -5.26 -29.53
N ALA A 249 29.35 -6.36 -29.00
CA ALA A 249 27.93 -6.56 -28.83
C ALA A 249 27.56 -6.49 -27.35
N ILE A 250 26.58 -5.64 -27.01
CA ILE A 250 26.10 -5.53 -25.63
C ILE A 250 25.31 -6.80 -25.30
N VAL A 251 25.64 -7.44 -24.19
CA VAL A 251 24.96 -8.65 -23.70
C VAL A 251 23.98 -8.29 -22.58
N SER A 252 24.41 -7.45 -21.65
CA SER A 252 23.55 -6.95 -20.57
C SER A 252 23.95 -5.55 -20.14
N ALA A 253 22.97 -4.74 -19.73
CA ALA A 253 23.19 -3.47 -19.05
C ALA A 253 22.27 -3.35 -17.84
N LYS A 254 22.81 -2.90 -16.70
CA LYS A 254 22.08 -2.70 -15.45
C LYS A 254 22.49 -1.40 -14.76
N ILE A 255 21.54 -0.70 -14.16
CA ILE A 255 21.84 0.35 -13.17
C ILE A 255 21.85 -0.31 -11.80
N ARG A 256 22.95 -0.13 -11.06
CA ARG A 256 23.05 -0.57 -9.67
C ARG A 256 22.95 0.61 -8.71
N LEU A 257 22.07 0.50 -7.73
CA LEU A 257 21.84 1.47 -6.65
C LEU A 257 22.07 0.81 -5.28
N TYR A 258 22.48 1.60 -4.30
CA TYR A 258 22.71 1.15 -2.92
C TYR A 258 21.95 2.06 -1.94
N THR A 259 21.41 1.49 -0.87
CA THR A 259 20.90 2.31 0.24
C THR A 259 22.05 3.00 0.95
N ASP A 260 21.81 4.24 1.38
CA ASP A 260 22.82 5.00 2.10
C ASP A 260 22.94 4.52 3.55
N THR A 261 24.12 4.06 3.96
CA THR A 261 24.29 3.49 5.32
C THR A 261 24.33 4.53 6.42
N SER A 262 24.57 5.80 6.09
CA SER A 262 24.73 6.87 7.08
C SER A 262 23.39 7.50 7.47
N ILE A 263 22.56 7.82 6.47
CA ILE A 263 21.24 8.44 6.61
C ILE A 263 20.16 7.38 6.73
N TRP A 264 20.24 6.27 5.99
CA TRP A 264 19.26 5.19 6.03
C TRP A 264 19.66 4.09 7.05
N ASN A 265 19.93 4.48 8.30
CA ASN A 265 20.29 3.56 9.37
C ASN A 265 19.08 3.26 10.28
N ASN A 266 18.14 2.47 9.79
CA ASN A 266 16.92 2.07 10.53
C ASN A 266 16.51 0.63 10.18
N SER A 267 15.52 0.12 10.92
CA SER A 267 14.96 -1.22 10.75
C SER A 267 13.73 -1.28 9.83
N TYR A 268 13.39 -0.20 9.13
CA TYR A 268 12.23 -0.22 8.25
C TYR A 268 12.43 -1.18 7.08
N THR A 269 11.36 -1.89 6.74
CA THR A 269 11.30 -2.77 5.57
C THR A 269 11.65 -1.97 4.31
N LYS A 270 12.76 -2.34 3.67
CA LYS A 270 13.20 -1.66 2.46
C LYS A 270 12.29 -2.03 1.27
N PRO A 271 12.25 -1.19 0.22
CA PRO A 271 11.49 -1.52 -0.99
C PRO A 271 11.99 -2.83 -1.60
N ASP A 272 11.11 -3.64 -2.18
CA ASP A 272 11.52 -4.85 -2.90
C ASP A 272 11.56 -4.62 -4.42
N ASN A 273 10.98 -3.53 -4.91
CA ASN A 273 10.84 -3.24 -6.33
C ASN A 273 10.72 -1.73 -6.62
N PHE A 274 10.92 -1.36 -7.88
CA PHE A 274 10.67 -0.03 -8.41
C PHE A 274 9.82 -0.10 -9.69
N LEU A 275 8.98 0.92 -9.89
CA LEU A 275 8.49 1.31 -11.21
C LEU A 275 9.65 1.95 -11.96
N VAL A 276 9.84 1.57 -13.23
CA VAL A 276 10.95 2.02 -14.06
C VAL A 276 10.41 2.50 -15.38
N LYS A 277 10.62 3.77 -15.69
CA LYS A 277 10.15 4.40 -16.93
C LYS A 277 11.17 5.36 -17.50
N LYS A 278 10.93 5.81 -18.73
CA LYS A 278 11.67 6.92 -19.34
C LYS A 278 10.89 8.22 -19.11
N GLU A 279 11.60 9.31 -18.88
CA GLU A 279 10.99 10.63 -18.71
C GLU A 279 10.12 11.00 -19.93
N GLY A 280 8.91 11.50 -19.66
CA GLY A 280 7.96 11.90 -20.70
C GLY A 280 7.28 10.76 -21.46
N GLU A 281 7.51 9.49 -21.12
CA GLU A 281 6.81 8.36 -21.74
C GLU A 281 5.66 7.84 -20.86
N THR A 282 4.66 7.26 -21.54
CA THR A 282 3.41 6.76 -20.96
C THR A 282 3.22 5.25 -21.15
N ASP A 283 4.16 4.61 -21.84
CA ASP A 283 4.18 3.17 -22.07
C ASP A 283 5.34 2.55 -21.31
N PHE A 284 5.23 1.25 -21.00
CA PHE A 284 6.26 0.51 -20.30
C PHE A 284 7.62 0.63 -21.02
N ILE A 285 8.68 0.69 -20.22
CA ILE A 285 10.05 0.66 -20.73
C ILE A 285 10.28 -0.59 -21.60
N THR A 286 11.03 -0.43 -22.68
CA THR A 286 11.20 -1.47 -23.71
C THR A 286 11.75 -2.78 -23.14
N ASP A 287 12.62 -2.71 -22.13
CA ASP A 287 13.12 -3.89 -21.40
C ASP A 287 12.00 -4.75 -20.81
N LEU A 288 11.01 -4.12 -20.18
CA LEU A 288 9.88 -4.81 -19.59
C LEU A 288 8.98 -5.42 -20.68
N LYS A 289 8.68 -4.67 -21.74
CA LYS A 289 7.81 -5.14 -22.84
C LYS A 289 8.42 -6.34 -23.58
N THR A 290 9.70 -6.24 -23.92
CA THR A 290 10.39 -7.27 -24.70
C THR A 290 10.60 -8.57 -23.92
N MET A 291 10.69 -8.48 -22.59
CA MET A 291 10.97 -9.62 -21.72
C MET A 291 9.75 -10.05 -20.90
N LEU A 292 8.55 -9.51 -21.17
CA LEU A 292 7.35 -9.70 -20.36
C LEU A 292 6.99 -11.19 -20.15
N TYR A 293 7.17 -12.01 -21.18
CA TYR A 293 6.85 -13.44 -21.14
C TYR A 293 8.01 -14.31 -20.66
N ASN A 294 9.14 -13.72 -20.29
CA ASN A 294 10.26 -14.45 -19.72
C ASN A 294 10.13 -14.47 -18.20
N ASN A 295 9.66 -15.61 -17.66
CA ASN A 295 9.48 -15.79 -16.21
C ASN A 295 10.76 -15.61 -15.38
N ASN A 296 11.95 -15.72 -15.99
CA ASN A 296 13.23 -15.51 -15.32
C ASN A 296 13.69 -14.04 -15.38
N PHE A 297 13.06 -13.21 -16.19
CA PHE A 297 13.37 -11.79 -16.25
C PHE A 297 12.76 -11.06 -15.06
N LYS A 298 13.58 -10.24 -14.43
CA LYS A 298 13.13 -9.27 -13.43
C LYS A 298 13.66 -7.91 -13.83
N LEU A 299 12.77 -6.93 -14.00
CA LEU A 299 13.17 -5.57 -14.31
C LEU A 299 14.03 -4.98 -13.18
N VAL A 300 13.62 -5.22 -11.94
CA VAL A 300 14.37 -4.86 -10.74
C VAL A 300 14.63 -6.11 -9.92
N THR A 301 15.85 -6.24 -9.40
CA THR A 301 16.18 -7.26 -8.39
C THR A 301 16.74 -6.57 -7.17
N ALA A 302 16.09 -6.75 -6.02
CA ALA A 302 16.56 -6.29 -4.73
C ALA A 302 17.43 -7.36 -4.06
N TYR A 303 18.51 -6.92 -3.40
CA TYR A 303 19.47 -7.78 -2.72
C TYR A 303 19.72 -7.27 -1.30
N ALA A 304 19.89 -8.23 -0.38
CA ALA A 304 20.22 -7.97 1.02
C ALA A 304 19.30 -6.93 1.70
N THR A 305 17.98 -7.02 1.46
CA THR A 305 16.97 -6.09 2.00
C THR A 305 16.86 -6.13 3.53
N ASN A 306 17.35 -7.21 4.14
CA ASN A 306 17.53 -7.38 5.59
C ASN A 306 18.86 -6.84 6.13
N ALA A 307 19.77 -6.36 5.28
CA ALA A 307 21.06 -5.78 5.65
C ALA A 307 21.13 -4.28 5.28
N ASN A 308 22.23 -3.60 5.63
CA ASN A 308 22.53 -2.24 5.21
C ASN A 308 24.03 -2.12 4.86
N PRO A 309 24.42 -1.79 3.62
CA PRO A 309 23.55 -1.38 2.52
C PRO A 309 22.83 -2.57 1.89
N SER A 310 21.59 -2.33 1.47
CA SER A 310 20.94 -3.15 0.44
C SER A 310 21.30 -2.58 -0.93
N TYR A 311 21.19 -3.40 -1.98
CA TYR A 311 21.43 -2.93 -3.33
C TYR A 311 20.42 -3.48 -4.33
N TYR A 312 20.29 -2.79 -5.45
CA TYR A 312 19.24 -3.02 -6.43
C TYR A 312 19.84 -2.95 -7.82
N ASP A 313 19.53 -3.95 -8.64
CA ASP A 313 19.85 -3.95 -10.06
C ASP A 313 18.58 -3.66 -10.87
N VAL A 314 18.62 -2.61 -11.68
CA VAL A 314 17.59 -2.27 -12.67
C VAL A 314 18.10 -2.67 -14.05
N ASN A 315 17.48 -3.67 -14.68
CA ASN A 315 17.87 -4.19 -15.98
C ASN A 315 17.37 -3.25 -17.09
N ILE A 316 18.31 -2.68 -17.87
CA ILE A 316 18.05 -1.71 -18.94
C ILE A 316 18.81 -2.06 -20.22
N THR A 317 18.98 -3.36 -20.46
CA THR A 317 19.77 -3.89 -21.59
C THR A 317 19.22 -3.44 -22.92
N LYS A 318 17.91 -3.59 -23.15
CA LYS A 318 17.26 -3.22 -24.41
C LYS A 318 17.28 -1.70 -24.58
N THR A 319 17.01 -0.95 -23.51
CA THR A 319 17.11 0.52 -23.52
C THR A 319 18.50 1.00 -23.95
N VAL A 320 19.57 0.47 -23.35
CA VAL A 320 20.95 0.85 -23.73
C VAL A 320 21.28 0.43 -25.16
N LYS A 321 20.84 -0.76 -25.60
CA LYS A 321 20.99 -1.18 -27.00
C LYS A 321 20.29 -0.25 -27.96
N ASP A 322 19.07 0.18 -27.65
CA ASP A 322 18.31 1.07 -28.54
C ASP A 322 19.00 2.42 -28.70
N ILE A 323 19.58 2.95 -27.62
CA ILE A 323 20.38 4.18 -27.67
C ILE A 323 21.65 3.99 -28.51
N VAL A 324 22.43 2.94 -28.23
CA VAL A 324 23.77 2.74 -28.83
C VAL A 324 23.69 2.19 -30.26
N GLU A 325 22.73 1.32 -30.53
CA GLU A 325 22.65 0.55 -31.77
C GLU A 325 21.66 1.11 -32.78
N GLN A 326 20.59 1.75 -32.30
CA GLN A 326 19.49 2.30 -33.13
C GLN A 326 19.43 3.84 -33.10
N GLY A 327 20.31 4.49 -32.33
CA GLY A 327 20.35 5.95 -32.25
C GLY A 327 19.14 6.57 -31.54
N GLN A 328 18.45 5.80 -30.68
CA GLN A 328 17.35 6.34 -29.88
C GLN A 328 17.86 7.40 -28.89
N GLU A 329 17.00 8.37 -28.59
CA GLU A 329 17.30 9.41 -27.60
C GLU A 329 17.53 8.79 -26.21
N ALA A 330 18.60 9.23 -25.55
CA ALA A 330 18.94 8.81 -24.20
C ALA A 330 18.18 9.61 -23.14
N LYS A 331 16.87 9.35 -23.04
CA LYS A 331 16.01 9.95 -22.02
C LYS A 331 16.38 9.50 -20.62
N ASP A 332 16.15 10.37 -19.63
CA ASP A 332 16.36 10.05 -18.23
C ASP A 332 15.44 8.90 -17.78
N ILE A 333 15.97 8.02 -16.94
CA ILE A 333 15.23 6.89 -16.37
C ILE A 333 14.65 7.33 -15.02
N ILE A 334 13.35 7.22 -14.85
CA ILE A 334 12.65 7.55 -13.61
C ILE A 334 12.37 6.28 -12.83
N LEU A 335 12.74 6.30 -11.55
CA LEU A 335 12.53 5.21 -10.59
C LEU A 335 11.58 5.68 -9.49
N ASN A 336 10.48 4.96 -9.28
CA ASN A 336 9.55 5.19 -8.17
C ASN A 336 9.36 3.92 -7.36
N ILE A 337 9.22 4.01 -6.04
CA ILE A 337 8.94 2.83 -5.21
C ILE A 337 7.54 2.29 -5.52
N GLY A 338 7.44 1.01 -5.85
CA GLY A 338 6.18 0.37 -6.20
C GLY A 338 6.39 -0.78 -7.17
N SER A 339 5.28 -1.38 -7.59
CA SER A 339 5.24 -2.45 -8.60
C SER A 339 4.10 -2.22 -9.57
N TYR A 340 4.30 -2.55 -10.84
CA TYR A 340 3.20 -2.58 -11.80
C TYR A 340 2.23 -3.70 -11.44
N LEU A 341 0.94 -3.45 -11.61
CA LEU A 341 -0.12 -4.41 -11.36
C LEU A 341 -0.38 -5.25 -12.60
N THR A 342 -0.75 -6.51 -12.35
CA THR A 342 -1.14 -7.47 -13.38
C THR A 342 -2.63 -7.78 -13.25
N ASN A 343 -3.24 -8.12 -14.38
CA ASN A 343 -4.60 -8.66 -14.40
C ASN A 343 -4.61 -10.14 -13.95
N TYR A 344 -5.79 -10.76 -13.95
CA TYR A 344 -5.97 -12.15 -13.54
C TYR A 344 -5.17 -13.17 -14.38
N ASN A 345 -4.76 -12.81 -15.60
CA ASN A 345 -3.92 -13.63 -16.49
C ASN A 345 -2.42 -13.37 -16.29
N GLY A 346 -2.04 -12.51 -15.33
CA GLY A 346 -0.65 -12.13 -15.09
C GLY A 346 -0.08 -11.12 -16.08
N ALA A 347 -0.91 -10.58 -17.00
CA ALA A 347 -0.47 -9.55 -17.94
C ALA A 347 -0.48 -8.17 -17.28
N LEU A 348 0.53 -7.34 -17.57
CA LEU A 348 0.58 -5.95 -17.10
C LEU A 348 -0.63 -5.16 -17.64
N VAL A 349 -1.20 -4.31 -16.79
CA VAL A 349 -2.40 -3.53 -17.14
C VAL A 349 -2.03 -2.24 -17.86
N SER A 350 -1.35 -1.31 -17.18
CA SER A 350 -0.81 -0.07 -17.74
C SER A 350 0.26 0.49 -16.80
N GLU A 351 0.99 1.52 -17.24
CA GLU A 351 1.97 2.21 -16.38
C GLU A 351 1.30 2.86 -15.16
N ASP A 352 0.10 3.41 -15.35
CA ASP A 352 -0.67 4.09 -14.30
C ASP A 352 -1.29 3.10 -13.29
N TYR A 353 -1.41 1.82 -13.66
CA TYR A 353 -1.95 0.79 -12.78
C TYR A 353 -0.82 0.13 -11.98
N ASN A 354 -0.54 0.71 -10.82
CA ASN A 354 0.61 0.33 -10.00
C ASN A 354 0.36 0.51 -8.50
N THR A 355 1.27 -0.02 -7.68
CA THR A 355 1.16 0.00 -6.22
C THR A 355 1.74 1.25 -5.56
N ASN A 356 2.34 2.19 -6.31
CA ASN A 356 3.09 3.31 -5.71
C ASN A 356 2.23 4.06 -4.70
N VAL A 357 0.98 4.38 -5.05
CA VAL A 357 0.06 5.20 -4.24
C VAL A 357 -0.31 4.58 -2.88
N TYR A 358 -0.10 3.28 -2.67
CA TYR A 358 -0.36 2.60 -1.40
C TYR A 358 0.84 1.78 -0.88
N SER A 359 2.01 1.88 -1.52
CA SER A 359 3.24 1.21 -1.07
C SER A 359 3.87 1.98 0.09
N PRO A 360 3.93 1.42 1.32
CA PRO A 360 4.41 2.17 2.49
C PRO A 360 5.93 2.36 2.50
N ASN A 361 6.66 1.57 1.70
CA ASN A 361 8.12 1.57 1.72
C ASN A 361 8.74 2.91 1.30
N ARG A 362 9.88 3.21 1.91
CA ARG A 362 10.74 4.35 1.58
C ARG A 362 12.19 3.96 1.84
N ALA A 363 13.13 4.63 1.18
CA ALA A 363 14.54 4.47 1.46
C ALA A 363 15.33 5.69 0.93
N VAL A 364 16.49 5.93 1.55
CA VAL A 364 17.48 6.89 1.05
C VAL A 364 18.61 6.10 0.41
N PHE A 365 19.00 6.51 -0.79
CA PHE A 365 20.03 5.86 -1.59
C PHE A 365 21.22 6.79 -1.79
N VAL A 366 22.38 6.17 -2.01
CA VAL A 366 23.60 6.91 -2.37
C VAL A 366 23.42 7.49 -3.77
N GLY A 367 23.71 8.79 -3.92
CA GLY A 367 23.72 9.49 -5.21
C GLY A 367 25.11 9.57 -5.84
N THR A 368 25.27 10.39 -6.88
CA THR A 368 26.51 10.50 -7.66
C THR A 368 27.49 11.56 -7.14
N ASN A 369 27.02 12.49 -6.31
CA ASN A 369 27.85 13.58 -5.76
C ASN A 369 28.63 13.19 -4.48
N PHE A 370 29.04 11.92 -4.36
CA PHE A 370 29.87 11.43 -3.25
C PHE A 370 30.97 10.49 -3.76
N VAL A 371 32.15 10.49 -3.12
CA VAL A 371 33.30 9.61 -3.46
C VAL A 371 33.04 8.13 -3.07
N SER A 372 31.79 7.77 -2.80
CA SER A 372 31.41 6.47 -2.25
C SER A 372 31.69 5.37 -3.26
N GLN A 373 32.20 4.24 -2.78
CA GLN A 373 32.21 3.02 -3.56
C GLN A 373 30.79 2.57 -3.94
N TYR A 374 29.77 3.02 -3.22
CA TYR A 374 28.36 2.67 -3.43
C TYR A 374 27.59 3.68 -4.31
N ARG A 375 28.29 4.61 -5.00
CA ARG A 375 27.64 5.50 -5.98
C ARG A 375 26.89 4.68 -7.04
N PRO A 376 25.81 5.22 -7.65
CA PRO A 376 25.11 4.58 -8.76
C PRO A 376 26.08 4.21 -9.90
N ARG A 377 25.90 3.03 -10.49
CA ARG A 377 26.75 2.55 -11.59
C ARG A 377 25.93 1.98 -12.73
N LEU A 378 26.32 2.30 -13.96
CA LEU A 378 25.95 1.55 -15.15
C LEU A 378 26.92 0.38 -15.31
N LEU A 379 26.42 -0.85 -15.18
CA LEU A 379 27.18 -2.07 -15.37
C LEU A 379 26.82 -2.66 -16.74
N VAL A 380 27.77 -2.61 -17.67
CA VAL A 380 27.60 -3.15 -19.03
C VAL A 380 28.49 -4.37 -19.21
N THR A 381 27.89 -5.50 -19.59
CA THR A 381 28.60 -6.68 -20.09
C THR A 381 28.48 -6.69 -21.60
N TYR A 382 29.62 -6.84 -22.28
CA TYR A 382 29.71 -6.91 -23.73
C TYR A 382 30.67 -8.02 -24.13
N ILE A 383 30.51 -8.50 -25.36
CA ILE A 383 31.44 -9.41 -26.00
C ILE A 383 32.10 -8.69 -27.18
N VAL A 384 33.37 -8.99 -27.42
CA VAL A 384 34.14 -8.47 -28.56
C VAL A 384 34.35 -9.63 -29.52
N LYS A 385 34.19 -9.37 -30.81
CA LYS A 385 34.44 -10.37 -31.85
C LYS A 385 35.93 -10.51 -32.15
#